data_AF-A0A6C0CMX3-F1
#
_entry.id   AF-A0A6C0CMX3-F1
#
_cell.length_a   1.000
_cell.length_b   1.000
_cell.length_c   1.000
_cell.angle_alpha   90.00
_cell.angle_beta   90.00
_cell.angle_gamma   90.00
#
_symmetry.space_group_name_H-M   'P 1'
#
loop_
_entity.id
_entity.type
_entity.pdbx_description
1 polymer ?
#
loop_
_entity_poly.entity_id
_entity_poly.type
_entity_poly.pdbx_seq_one_letter_code
_entity_poly.pdbx_strand_id
1 'polypeptide(L)'
;MLIVILAILIFLSFTTWNTYSQEVNVLRYKSQYFHVSGGQSKRMFDTMSKDPKITLDSIKNFVMLEDRLLKLEKTSVCTGVSHEHEAFTLSDTIKGMFLAYDFSYHTIHLKQVAEPNKLINRSITC
;
A
#
# COMPACT_ATOMS: atom_id res chain seq x y z
N MET A 1 14.26 31.56 17.52
CA MET A 1 15.00 30.90 16.41
C MET A 1 15.18 29.40 16.66
N LEU A 2 15.65 28.97 17.84
CA LEU A 2 15.86 27.54 18.16
C LEU A 2 14.60 26.66 18.02
N ILE A 3 13.44 27.15 18.46
CA ILE A 3 12.14 26.44 18.31
C ILE A 3 11.72 26.31 16.84
N VAL A 4 11.96 27.34 16.02
CA VAL A 4 11.62 27.32 14.59
C VAL A 4 12.50 26.32 13.85
N ILE A 5 13.79 26.26 14.19
CA ILE A 5 14.73 25.27 13.64
C ILE A 5 14.29 23.85 14.04
N LEU A 6 13.89 23.62 15.29
CA LEU A 6 13.39 22.33 15.75
C LEU A 6 12.13 21.90 14.99
N ALA A 7 11.17 22.82 14.78
CA ALA A 7 9.97 22.55 14.00
C ALA A 7 10.27 22.20 12.54
N ILE A 8 11.23 22.89 11.91
CA ILE A 8 11.69 22.59 10.55
C ILE A 8 12.38 21.22 10.50
N LEU A 9 13.22 20.88 11.48
CA LEU A 9 13.88 19.58 11.53
C LEU A 9 12.89 18.43 11.74
N ILE A 10 11.87 18.63 12.58
CA ILE A 10 10.78 17.67 12.76
C ILE A 10 9.98 17.51 11.46
N PHE A 11 9.61 18.63 10.81
CA PHE A 11 8.92 18.61 9.52
C PHE A 11 9.74 17.87 8.44
N LEU A 12 11.03 18.16 8.34
CA LEU A 12 11.94 17.49 7.41
C LEU A 12 12.08 15.99 7.73
N SER A 13 12.17 15.60 9.00
CA SER A 13 12.17 14.20 9.44
C SER A 13 10.89 13.47 9.04
N PHE A 14 9.72 14.11 9.14
CA PHE A 14 8.46 13.54 8.67
C PHE A 14 8.43 13.39 7.14
N THR A 15 9.02 14.33 6.40
CA THR A 15 9.09 14.24 4.93
C THR A 15 10.08 13.18 4.44
N THR A 16 11.21 12.98 5.12
CA THR A 16 12.24 12.01 4.73
C THR A 16 11.89 10.57 5.10
N TRP A 17 11.04 10.34 6.10
CA TRP A 17 10.51 8.99 6.41
C TRP A 17 9.80 8.33 5.22
N ASN A 18 9.25 9.11 4.28
CA ASN A 18 8.59 8.58 3.08
C ASN A 18 9.57 8.13 1.97
N THR A 19 10.88 8.39 2.10
CA THR A 19 11.86 8.10 1.04
C THR A 19 12.55 6.74 1.14
N TYR A 20 12.32 5.98 2.21
CA TYR A 20 12.76 4.58 2.24
C TYR A 20 11.88 3.72 1.32
N SER A 21 12.51 2.76 0.63
CA SER A 21 11.81 1.73 -0.13
C SER A 21 10.65 1.16 0.71
N GLN A 22 9.44 1.32 0.19
CA GLN A 22 8.24 0.77 0.82
C GLN A 22 8.08 -0.72 0.50
N GLU A 23 8.87 -1.23 -0.44
CA GLU A 23 8.87 -2.64 -0.81
C GLU A 23 9.37 -3.52 0.34
N VAL A 24 8.70 -4.66 0.48
CA VAL A 24 8.93 -5.66 1.53
C VAL A 24 9.39 -6.97 0.92
N ASN A 25 10.07 -7.81 1.72
CA ASN A 25 10.53 -9.13 1.32
C ASN A 25 10.10 -10.16 2.35
N VAL A 26 9.47 -11.25 1.88
CA VAL A 26 9.03 -12.37 2.70
C VAL A 26 9.14 -13.67 1.91
N LEU A 27 9.79 -14.68 2.48
CA LEU A 27 9.89 -16.03 1.89
C LEU A 27 10.26 -16.03 0.39
N ARG A 28 11.30 -15.26 0.05
CA ARG A 28 11.85 -15.06 -1.31
C ARG A 28 10.93 -14.32 -2.29
N TYR A 29 9.80 -13.79 -1.83
CA TYR A 29 8.97 -12.87 -2.59
C TYR A 29 9.31 -11.43 -2.19
N LYS A 30 9.58 -10.57 -3.18
CA LYS A 30 9.81 -9.14 -2.99
C LYS A 30 8.69 -8.38 -3.70
N SER A 31 7.98 -7.53 -2.97
CA SER A 31 6.95 -6.67 -3.56
C SER A 31 7.56 -5.65 -4.53
N GLN A 32 6.75 -5.17 -5.46
CA GLN A 32 7.17 -4.20 -6.48
C GLN A 32 6.37 -2.90 -6.46
N TYR A 33 5.16 -2.94 -5.90
CA TYR A 33 4.18 -1.87 -5.99
C TYR A 33 3.76 -1.32 -4.62
N PHE A 34 4.39 -1.74 -3.51
CA PHE A 34 4.01 -1.26 -2.17
C PHE A 34 4.15 0.25 -2.01
N HIS A 35 5.08 0.89 -2.74
CA HIS A 35 5.22 2.34 -2.77
C HIS A 35 3.94 3.08 -3.22
N VAL A 36 3.09 2.44 -4.04
CA VAL A 36 1.82 3.03 -4.52
C VAL A 36 0.87 3.32 -3.34
N SER A 37 0.98 2.57 -2.24
CA SER A 37 0.16 2.77 -1.05
C SER A 37 0.53 3.98 -0.18
N GLY A 38 1.61 4.71 -0.51
CA GLY A 38 2.12 5.77 0.35
C GLY A 38 2.58 5.27 1.73
N GLY A 39 2.98 3.99 1.81
CA GLY A 39 3.49 3.35 3.04
C GLY A 39 2.43 2.65 3.90
N GLN A 40 1.15 2.70 3.53
CA GLN A 40 0.08 2.01 4.27
C GLN A 40 0.24 0.48 4.21
N SER A 41 0.55 -0.09 3.03
CA SER A 41 0.76 -1.54 2.87
C SER A 41 1.98 -2.03 3.65
N LYS A 42 3.05 -1.22 3.71
CA LYS A 42 4.23 -1.55 4.53
C LYS A 42 3.89 -1.53 6.02
N ARG A 43 3.16 -0.53 6.51
CA ARG A 43 2.70 -0.49 7.91
C ARG A 43 1.82 -1.70 8.25
N MET A 44 0.98 -2.13 7.32
CA MET A 44 0.18 -3.33 7.49
C MET A 44 1.05 -4.59 7.57
N PHE A 45 2.01 -4.75 6.64
CA PHE A 45 3.00 -5.82 6.69
C PHE A 45 3.77 -5.85 8.02
N ASP A 46 4.25 -4.70 8.49
CA ASP A 46 4.97 -4.59 9.76
C ASP A 46 4.10 -4.95 10.97
N THR A 47 2.79 -4.64 10.89
CA THR A 47 1.81 -4.99 11.92
C THR A 47 1.56 -6.50 11.94
N MET A 48 1.28 -7.09 10.79
CA MET A 48 1.12 -8.54 10.64
C MET A 48 2.38 -9.29 11.07
N SER A 49 3.56 -8.83 10.69
CA SER A 49 4.84 -9.48 11.01
C SER A 49 5.17 -9.53 12.52
N LYS A 50 4.53 -8.67 13.32
CA LYS A 50 4.68 -8.65 14.78
C LYS A 50 3.62 -9.48 15.50
N ASP A 51 2.59 -9.94 14.79
CA ASP A 51 1.53 -10.75 15.36
C ASP A 51 1.98 -12.21 15.49
N PRO A 52 2.04 -12.79 16.70
CA PRO A 52 2.46 -14.18 16.87
C PRO A 52 1.46 -15.20 16.31
N LYS A 53 0.23 -14.78 15.97
CA LYS A 53 -0.84 -15.68 15.48
C LYS A 53 -0.81 -15.91 13.97
N ILE A 54 -0.10 -15.08 13.22
CA ILE A 54 -0.03 -15.18 11.76
C ILE A 54 1.25 -15.91 11.33
N THR A 55 1.14 -16.78 10.34
CA THR A 55 2.29 -17.53 9.82
C THR A 55 3.03 -16.72 8.75
N LEU A 56 4.31 -17.02 8.55
CA LEU A 56 5.10 -16.40 7.47
C LEU A 56 4.50 -16.64 6.08
N ASP A 57 3.89 -17.81 5.85
CA ASP A 57 3.20 -18.10 4.58
C ASP A 57 1.94 -17.25 4.41
N SER A 58 1.20 -17.00 5.50
CA SER A 58 0.03 -16.13 5.49
C SER A 58 0.44 -14.67 5.23
N ILE A 59 1.53 -14.20 5.84
CA ILE A 59 2.13 -12.89 5.54
C ILE A 59 2.57 -12.82 4.07
N LYS A 60 3.22 -13.86 3.54
CA LYS A 60 3.60 -13.92 2.11
C LYS A 60 2.37 -13.79 1.21
N ASN A 61 1.29 -14.49 1.54
CA ASN A 61 0.06 -14.43 0.77
C ASN A 61 -0.56 -13.02 0.81
N PHE A 62 -0.57 -12.35 1.97
CA PHE A 62 -0.95 -10.94 2.06
C PHE A 62 -0.11 -10.09 1.11
N VAL A 63 1.23 -10.19 1.19
CA VAL A 63 2.14 -9.38 0.37
C VAL A 63 1.90 -9.61 -1.12
N MET A 64 1.66 -10.85 -1.57
CA MET A 64 1.37 -11.15 -2.98
C MET A 64 0.02 -10.58 -3.45
N LEU A 65 -1.02 -10.67 -2.63
CA LEU A 65 -2.36 -10.14 -2.96
C LEU A 65 -2.36 -8.61 -2.96
N GLU A 66 -1.71 -8.00 -1.97
CA GLU A 66 -1.57 -6.56 -1.85
C GLU A 66 -0.76 -5.97 -3.01
N ASP A 67 0.37 -6.60 -3.37
CA ASP A 67 1.19 -6.18 -4.49
C ASP A 67 0.41 -6.24 -5.81
N ARG A 68 -0.45 -7.25 -5.97
CA ARG A 68 -1.36 -7.37 -7.12
C ARG A 68 -2.43 -6.26 -7.14
N LEU A 69 -3.00 -5.91 -5.98
CA LEU A 69 -3.99 -4.83 -5.89
C LEU A 69 -3.39 -3.49 -6.32
N LEU A 70 -2.20 -3.17 -5.82
CA LEU A 70 -1.47 -1.95 -6.15
C LEU A 70 -0.98 -1.94 -7.60
N LYS A 71 -0.65 -3.12 -8.15
CA LYS A 71 -0.39 -3.28 -9.59
C LYS A 71 -1.63 -2.91 -10.42
N LEU A 72 -2.82 -3.39 -10.05
CA LEU A 72 -4.06 -3.05 -10.75
C LEU A 72 -4.33 -1.54 -10.74
N GLU A 73 -4.08 -0.87 -9.62
CA GLU A 73 -4.18 0.58 -9.53
C GLU A 73 -3.21 1.29 -10.49
N LYS A 74 -1.92 0.95 -10.43
CA LYS A 74 -0.92 1.52 -11.34
C LYS A 74 -1.26 1.25 -12.80
N THR A 75 -1.62 0.01 -13.15
CA THR A 75 -2.02 -0.36 -14.52
C THR A 75 -3.25 0.42 -14.97
N SER A 76 -4.24 0.60 -14.10
CA SER A 76 -5.46 1.33 -14.46
C SER A 76 -5.15 2.78 -14.80
N VAL A 77 -4.34 3.45 -13.96
CA VAL A 77 -3.92 4.83 -14.19
C VAL A 77 -3.05 4.96 -15.44
N CYS A 78 -2.05 4.10 -15.62
CA CYS A 78 -1.11 4.21 -16.74
C CYS A 78 -1.72 3.86 -18.11
N THR A 79 -2.82 3.11 -18.13
CA THR A 79 -3.52 2.74 -19.37
C THR A 79 -4.80 3.56 -19.59
N GLY A 80 -5.31 4.23 -18.56
CA GLY A 80 -6.62 4.88 -18.58
C GLY A 80 -7.81 3.91 -18.55
N VAL A 81 -7.57 2.60 -18.39
CA VAL A 81 -8.59 1.54 -18.38
C VAL A 81 -8.94 1.17 -16.95
N SER A 82 -10.21 1.15 -16.59
CA SER A 82 -10.61 0.74 -15.25
C SER A 82 -10.56 -0.78 -15.08
N HIS A 83 -9.96 -1.22 -13.98
CA HIS A 83 -9.98 -2.61 -13.51
C HIS A 83 -10.84 -2.79 -12.24
N GLU A 84 -11.89 -1.97 -12.09
CA GLU A 84 -12.69 -1.86 -10.86
C GLU A 84 -13.15 -3.22 -10.32
N HIS A 85 -13.81 -4.02 -11.15
CA HIS A 85 -14.38 -5.29 -10.69
C HIS A 85 -13.32 -6.26 -10.13
N GLU A 86 -12.16 -6.33 -10.79
CA GLU A 86 -11.04 -7.17 -10.34
C GLU A 86 -10.45 -6.65 -9.03
N ALA A 87 -10.24 -5.33 -8.92
CA ALA A 87 -9.66 -4.72 -7.73
C ALA A 87 -10.58 -4.84 -6.51
N PHE A 88 -11.89 -4.65 -6.68
CA PHE A 88 -12.88 -4.83 -5.60
C PHE A 88 -12.89 -6.28 -5.11
N THR A 89 -12.97 -7.25 -6.04
CA THR A 89 -12.93 -8.68 -5.69
C THR A 89 -11.65 -9.05 -4.94
N LEU A 90 -10.50 -8.50 -5.36
CA LEU A 90 -9.22 -8.74 -4.71
C LEU A 90 -9.15 -8.11 -3.32
N SER A 91 -9.63 -6.88 -3.15
CA SER A 91 -9.72 -6.22 -1.85
C SER A 91 -10.63 -6.99 -0.89
N ASP A 92 -11.78 -7.47 -1.37
CA ASP A 92 -12.71 -8.27 -0.55
C ASP A 92 -12.09 -9.62 -0.15
N THR A 93 -11.33 -10.23 -1.07
CA THR A 93 -10.55 -11.44 -0.76
C THR A 93 -9.54 -11.18 0.35
N ILE A 94 -8.76 -10.10 0.29
CA ILE A 94 -7.81 -9.72 1.33
C ILE A 94 -8.52 -9.51 2.66
N LYS A 95 -9.59 -8.68 2.69
CA LYS A 95 -10.36 -8.42 3.90
C LYS A 95 -10.96 -9.69 4.50
N GLY A 96 -11.48 -10.59 3.67
CA GLY A 96 -12.04 -11.87 4.10
C GLY A 96 -11.00 -12.84 4.66
N MET A 97 -9.77 -12.83 4.14
CA MET A 97 -8.67 -13.65 4.64
C MET A 97 -8.05 -13.11 5.94
N PHE A 98 -8.08 -11.80 6.13
CA PHE A 98 -7.34 -11.10 7.18
C PHE A 98 -8.26 -10.26 8.08
N LEU A 99 -9.36 -10.85 8.56
CA LEU A 99 -10.44 -10.17 9.30
C LEU A 99 -10.01 -9.37 10.54
N ALA A 100 -8.85 -9.70 11.13
CA ALA A 100 -8.33 -9.03 12.32
C ALA A 100 -7.63 -7.69 12.03
N TYR A 101 -7.44 -7.32 10.76
CA TYR A 101 -6.65 -6.16 10.34
C TYR A 101 -7.51 -5.12 9.61
N ASP A 102 -7.13 -3.84 9.74
CA ASP A 102 -7.86 -2.73 9.12
C ASP A 102 -7.32 -2.38 7.72
N PHE A 103 -8.12 -2.70 6.68
CA PHE A 103 -7.84 -2.35 5.29
C PHE A 103 -8.69 -1.16 4.80
N SER A 104 -9.11 -0.27 5.68
CA SER A 104 -9.87 0.94 5.33
C SER A 104 -9.17 1.77 4.23
N TYR A 105 -7.84 1.77 4.21
CA TYR A 105 -7.02 2.46 3.21
C TYR A 105 -7.22 1.95 1.77
N HIS A 106 -7.75 0.72 1.57
CA HIS A 106 -8.08 0.21 0.23
C HIS A 106 -9.08 1.09 -0.51
N THR A 107 -9.91 1.84 0.21
CA THR A 107 -10.94 2.71 -0.39
C THR A 107 -10.35 3.71 -1.40
N ILE A 108 -9.17 4.27 -1.10
CA ILE A 108 -8.50 5.22 -2.01
C ILE A 108 -8.01 4.51 -3.27
N HIS A 109 -7.40 3.34 -3.11
CA HIS A 109 -6.89 2.52 -4.22
C HIS A 109 -8.02 2.04 -5.14
N LEU A 110 -9.12 1.54 -4.55
CA LEU A 110 -10.31 1.12 -5.28
C LEU A 110 -10.95 2.28 -6.04
N LYS A 111 -11.05 3.46 -5.41
CA LYS A 111 -11.56 4.66 -6.07
C LYS A 111 -10.66 5.08 -7.24
N GLN A 112 -9.34 5.02 -7.08
CA GLN A 112 -8.39 5.35 -8.15
C GLN A 112 -8.48 4.36 -9.32
N VAL A 113 -8.66 3.08 -9.05
CA VAL A 113 -8.90 2.05 -10.09
C VAL A 113 -10.21 2.31 -10.85
N ALA A 114 -11.28 2.66 -10.13
CA ALA A 114 -12.60 2.95 -10.72
C ALA A 114 -12.57 4.22 -11.59
N GLU A 115 -11.80 5.22 -11.19
CA GLU A 115 -11.71 6.52 -11.85
C GLU A 115 -10.28 6.80 -12.38
N PRO A 116 -9.75 6.00 -13.33
CA PRO A 116 -8.32 6.03 -13.70
C PRO A 116 -7.84 7.38 -14.25
N ASN A 117 -8.75 8.18 -14.83
CA ASN A 117 -8.45 9.50 -15.37
C ASN A 117 -8.48 10.62 -14.32
N LYS A 118 -8.85 10.33 -13.07
CA LYS A 118 -8.83 11.30 -11.96
C LYS A 118 -7.55 11.15 -11.16
N LEU A 119 -6.95 12.27 -10.76
CA LEU A 119 -5.80 12.28 -9.86
C LEU A 119 -6.26 12.15 -8.40
N ILE A 120 -6.37 10.91 -7.92
CA ILE A 120 -6.73 10.59 -6.52
C ILE A 120 -5.47 10.22 -5.74
N ASN A 121 -4.67 9.28 -6.27
CA ASN A 121 -3.41 8.83 -5.68
C ASN A 121 -2.22 9.48 -6.40
N ARG A 122 -1.48 10.32 -5.68
CA ARG A 122 -0.31 11.04 -6.20
C ARG A 122 0.99 10.23 -6.17
N SER A 123 0.98 9.04 -5.58
CA SER A 123 2.14 8.15 -5.52
C SER A 123 2.37 7.35 -6.81
N ILE A 124 1.44 7.43 -7.77
CA ILE A 124 1.52 6.68 -9.03
C ILE A 124 2.31 7.48 -10.06
N THR A 125 3.31 6.82 -10.64
CA THR A 125 4.05 7.30 -11.81
C THR A 125 3.93 6.30 -12.95
N CYS A 126 3.78 6.84 -14.15
CA CYS A 126 3.85 6.19 -15.45
C CYS A 126 4.99 6.91 -16.21
#